data_AF-A0A969WD29-F1
#
_entry.id   AF-A0A969WD29-F1
#
_cell.length_a   1.000
_cell.length_b   1.000
_cell.length_c   1.000
_cell.angle_alpha   90.00
_cell.angle_beta   90.00
_cell.angle_gamma   90.00
#
_symmetry.space_group_name_H-M   'P 1'
#
loop_
_entity.id
_entity.type
_entity.pdbx_description
1 polymer ?
#
loop_
_entity_poly.entity_id
_entity_poly.type
_entity_poly.pdbx_seq_one_letter_code
_entity_poly.pdbx_strand_id
1 'polypeptide(L)'
;MTHEQTTPVLVGAGQITAREPDAERTPISLIAEAARAAAADCGVPGVLERIQSLTCLNILAPAYPDAPASLARRLGIDAGERFYTPIGGNMGQWLVGYYADRIAAGELDCALIAGGEALATQMRGKGAGLSGVIDTNTGEGPRLLGDDREPTNATEQRHWLDLPIQIYPLFEQALRGRYGHGPIEHRQMLGELYARLNAVAVRNPQAWRREPLSAADIAERTPKNRMVGAPYTKQMNAIIAVDQAAALVMMSAAKARQLGIDPERWVYPLAAANAHERWFVSERADLSRSPAIAACGERLTAASGLAIDEIDHLDLYSCFPSAVQMARDALGIAAHDPRPLTVTGGLAYHGGPGNNYCTHAIAEIMNRIRADRSATGLVSGVGWYMSKHSLGLYGGQPPTGGWRPIDAAGLQAEIDAGPVVDTVEQADDQGRIETYTVMHDRADRPVHGIVLGRLSDGRRFVANTPDDAGLLDAMTNEEFLDRRGRVHNDGKRNLFAPDG
;
A
#
# COMPACT_ATOMS: atom_id res chain seq x y z
N MET A 1 19.62 -7.55 30.98
CA MET A 1 19.30 -8.99 30.86
C MET A 1 17.82 -9.25 30.58
N THR A 2 16.86 -8.44 31.04
CA THR A 2 15.41 -8.60 30.74
C THR A 2 15.02 -8.29 29.29
N HIS A 3 15.62 -7.28 28.66
CA HIS A 3 15.26 -6.85 27.29
C HIS A 3 15.51 -7.91 26.21
N GLU A 4 16.48 -8.82 26.39
CA GLU A 4 16.83 -9.80 25.37
C GLU A 4 15.81 -10.94 25.26
N GLN A 5 15.09 -11.26 26.34
CA GLN A 5 14.12 -12.36 26.33
C GLN A 5 12.88 -12.01 25.52
N THR A 6 12.36 -10.79 25.69
CA THR A 6 11.17 -10.28 25.00
C THR A 6 11.51 -9.51 23.72
N THR A 7 12.77 -9.56 23.24
CA THR A 7 13.11 -8.92 21.97
C THR A 7 12.33 -9.55 20.83
N PRO A 8 11.54 -8.78 20.06
CA PRO A 8 10.80 -9.30 18.92
C PRO A 8 11.74 -9.66 17.77
N VAL A 9 11.53 -10.84 17.16
CA VAL A 9 12.28 -11.32 16.00
C VAL A 9 11.35 -11.92 14.95
N LEU A 10 11.57 -11.57 13.69
CA LEU A 10 11.04 -12.31 12.55
C LEU A 10 11.95 -13.51 12.30
N VAL A 11 11.40 -14.72 12.32
CA VAL A 11 12.19 -15.97 12.26
C VAL A 11 11.88 -16.82 11.03
N GLY A 12 10.75 -16.58 10.38
CA GLY A 12 10.31 -17.33 9.22
C GLY A 12 9.51 -16.46 8.26
N ALA A 13 9.79 -16.60 6.96
CA ALA A 13 9.03 -15.97 5.89
C ALA A 13 8.72 -16.97 4.77
N GLY A 14 7.51 -16.89 4.23
CA GLY A 14 7.06 -17.74 3.13
C GLY A 14 6.38 -16.92 2.05
N GLN A 15 6.69 -17.19 0.78
CA GLN A 15 6.09 -16.53 -0.37
C GLN A 15 5.70 -17.56 -1.43
N ILE A 16 4.46 -17.47 -1.91
CA ILE A 16 3.92 -18.29 -2.99
C ILE A 16 3.48 -17.37 -4.12
N THR A 17 3.88 -17.72 -5.36
CA THR A 17 3.39 -17.08 -6.59
C THR A 17 3.00 -18.17 -7.59
N ALA A 18 1.69 -18.32 -7.82
CA ALA A 18 1.15 -19.42 -8.61
C ALA A 18 0.60 -18.91 -9.96
N ARG A 19 1.47 -18.82 -10.97
CA ARG A 19 1.11 -18.27 -12.30
C ARG A 19 0.24 -19.23 -13.13
N GLU A 20 0.49 -20.53 -12.96
CA GLU A 20 -0.23 -21.57 -13.70
C GLU A 20 -1.70 -21.61 -13.30
N PRO A 21 -2.65 -21.64 -14.27
CA PRO A 21 -4.07 -21.74 -13.98
C PRO A 21 -4.40 -22.99 -13.17
N ASP A 22 -5.21 -22.81 -12.13
CA ASP A 22 -5.73 -23.90 -11.31
C ASP A 22 -7.12 -23.49 -10.79
N ALA A 23 -8.17 -24.13 -11.31
CA ALA A 23 -9.55 -23.76 -11.00
C ALA A 23 -9.94 -24.07 -9.54
N GLU A 24 -9.21 -24.96 -8.86
CA GLU A 24 -9.50 -25.35 -7.47
C GLU A 24 -8.75 -24.48 -6.45
N ARG A 25 -7.90 -23.57 -6.93
CA ARG A 25 -7.12 -22.69 -6.07
C ARG A 25 -8.01 -21.67 -5.38
N THR A 26 -7.85 -21.58 -4.06
CA THR A 26 -8.53 -20.59 -3.22
C THR A 26 -7.52 -19.67 -2.55
N PRO A 27 -7.89 -18.44 -2.16
CA PRO A 27 -7.03 -17.59 -1.33
C PRO A 27 -6.57 -18.32 -0.05
N ILE A 28 -7.49 -18.97 0.69
CA ILE A 28 -7.13 -19.68 1.93
C ILE A 28 -6.15 -20.83 1.69
N SER A 29 -6.24 -21.57 0.58
CA SER A 29 -5.26 -22.62 0.27
C SER A 29 -3.87 -22.03 0.01
N LEU A 30 -3.78 -20.96 -0.78
CA LEU A 30 -2.51 -20.25 -1.03
C LEU A 30 -1.90 -19.67 0.24
N ILE A 31 -2.72 -19.04 1.09
CA ILE A 31 -2.27 -18.46 2.36
C ILE A 31 -1.75 -19.55 3.29
N ALA A 32 -2.43 -20.71 3.34
CA ALA A 32 -1.95 -21.84 4.13
C ALA A 32 -0.63 -22.41 3.60
N GLU A 33 -0.41 -22.43 2.28
CA GLU A 33 0.88 -22.80 1.69
C GLU A 33 1.99 -21.83 2.08
N ALA A 34 1.74 -20.51 2.01
CA ALA A 34 2.70 -19.50 2.44
C ALA A 34 3.02 -19.60 3.94
N ALA A 35 2.03 -19.83 4.79
CA ALA A 35 2.22 -20.01 6.23
C ALA A 35 3.05 -21.27 6.55
N ARG A 36 2.82 -22.39 5.84
CA ARG A 36 3.67 -23.59 5.97
C ARG A 36 5.09 -23.33 5.49
N ALA A 37 5.26 -22.58 4.40
CA ALA A 37 6.59 -22.18 3.93
C ALA A 37 7.32 -21.31 4.95
N ALA A 38 6.63 -20.36 5.59
CA ALA A 38 7.20 -19.53 6.65
C ALA A 38 7.60 -20.35 7.89
N ALA A 39 6.78 -21.33 8.27
CA ALA A 39 7.13 -22.26 9.35
C ALA A 39 8.33 -23.15 8.98
N ALA A 40 8.41 -23.64 7.75
CA ALA A 40 9.55 -24.42 7.27
C ALA A 40 10.84 -23.58 7.23
N ASP A 41 10.74 -22.30 6.86
CA ASP A 41 11.85 -21.35 6.85
C ASP A 41 12.43 -21.07 8.26
N CYS A 42 11.70 -21.38 9.33
CA CYS A 42 12.25 -21.34 10.69
C CYS A 42 13.32 -22.42 10.93
N GLY A 43 13.40 -23.45 10.07
CA GLY A 43 14.41 -24.51 10.15
C GLY A 43 14.19 -25.55 11.25
N VAL A 44 13.05 -25.51 11.94
CA VAL A 44 12.69 -26.45 13.01
C VAL A 44 11.23 -26.91 12.85
N PRO A 45 10.87 -28.14 13.24
CA PRO A 45 9.50 -28.62 13.18
C PRO A 45 8.65 -28.01 14.30
N GLY A 46 7.33 -28.10 14.18
CA GLY A 46 6.43 -27.82 15.29
C GLY A 46 6.16 -26.33 15.58
N VAL A 47 6.52 -25.43 14.65
CA VAL A 47 6.38 -23.97 14.83
C VAL A 47 4.91 -23.52 14.77
N LEU A 48 4.13 -24.11 13.87
CA LEU A 48 2.71 -23.77 13.68
C LEU A 48 1.89 -24.04 14.96
N GLU A 49 2.23 -25.10 15.68
CA GLU A 49 1.63 -25.52 16.95
C GLU A 49 1.98 -24.58 18.11
N ARG A 50 2.89 -23.62 17.89
CA ARG A 50 3.25 -22.59 18.89
C ARG A 50 2.56 -21.26 18.64
N ILE A 51 1.87 -21.07 17.53
CA ILE A 51 1.20 -19.82 17.19
C ILE A 51 0.10 -19.54 18.23
N GLN A 52 0.24 -18.44 18.98
CA GLN A 52 -0.76 -17.98 19.94
C GLN A 52 -1.73 -16.99 19.30
N SER A 53 -1.29 -16.28 18.27
CA SER A 53 -2.08 -15.27 17.56
C SER A 53 -1.91 -15.40 16.05
N LEU A 54 -3.02 -15.59 15.34
CA LEU A 54 -3.08 -15.62 13.87
C LEU A 54 -3.84 -14.40 13.38
N THR A 55 -3.18 -13.57 12.57
CA THR A 55 -3.89 -12.51 11.82
C THR A 55 -3.88 -12.82 10.33
N CYS A 56 -5.07 -12.94 9.76
CA CYS A 56 -5.28 -13.05 8.32
C CYS A 56 -5.53 -11.65 7.74
N LEU A 57 -4.73 -11.23 6.76
CA LEU A 57 -4.99 -9.98 6.05
C LEU A 57 -6.24 -10.12 5.17
N ASN A 58 -6.92 -8.99 4.98
CA ASN A 58 -8.16 -8.94 4.19
C ASN A 58 -7.98 -9.54 2.79
N ILE A 59 -8.90 -10.44 2.43
CA ILE A 59 -9.03 -11.06 1.11
C ILE A 59 -10.12 -10.31 0.34
N LEU A 60 -9.75 -9.77 -0.82
CA LEU A 60 -10.64 -8.97 -1.67
C LEU A 60 -11.73 -9.82 -2.32
N ALA A 61 -11.42 -11.04 -2.73
CA ALA A 61 -12.41 -12.00 -3.18
C ALA A 61 -11.90 -13.45 -3.05
N PRO A 62 -12.79 -14.43 -2.82
CA PRO A 62 -14.21 -14.25 -2.51
C PRO A 62 -14.36 -13.78 -1.06
N ALA A 63 -15.55 -13.32 -0.71
CA ALA A 63 -15.90 -13.11 0.69
C ALA A 63 -15.76 -14.42 1.48
N TYR A 64 -15.21 -14.32 2.68
CA TYR A 64 -15.19 -15.41 3.66
C TYR A 64 -15.98 -14.98 4.89
N PRO A 65 -16.83 -15.85 5.45
CA PRO A 65 -17.49 -15.55 6.72
C PRO A 65 -16.52 -15.39 7.88
N ASP A 66 -15.47 -16.22 7.90
CA ASP A 66 -14.37 -16.15 8.86
C ASP A 66 -13.10 -16.73 8.20
N ALA A 67 -12.35 -15.85 7.52
CA ALA A 67 -11.08 -16.20 6.87
C ALA A 67 -10.03 -16.69 7.90
N PRO A 68 -9.80 -16.02 9.05
CA PRO A 68 -8.88 -16.50 10.07
C PRO A 68 -9.20 -17.92 10.59
N ALA A 69 -10.47 -18.22 10.88
CA ALA A 69 -10.86 -19.57 11.32
C ALA A 69 -10.69 -20.61 10.21
N SER A 70 -10.99 -20.23 8.96
CA SER A 70 -10.78 -21.11 7.81
C SER A 70 -9.30 -21.42 7.59
N LEU A 71 -8.43 -20.41 7.76
CA LEU A 71 -6.98 -20.58 7.71
C LEU A 71 -6.47 -21.47 8.85
N ALA A 72 -6.89 -21.22 10.09
CA ALA A 72 -6.50 -22.04 11.25
C ALA A 72 -6.88 -23.53 11.05
N ARG A 73 -8.11 -23.81 10.61
CA ARG A 73 -8.55 -25.18 10.25
C ARG A 73 -7.69 -25.78 9.15
N ARG A 74 -7.36 -25.00 8.11
CA ARG A 74 -6.54 -25.48 6.98
C ARG A 74 -5.11 -25.80 7.42
N LEU A 75 -4.57 -25.06 8.39
CA LEU A 75 -3.25 -25.28 8.98
C LEU A 75 -3.25 -26.39 10.04
N GLY A 76 -4.41 -26.76 10.58
CA GLY A 76 -4.52 -27.74 11.67
C GLY A 76 -4.04 -27.19 13.01
N ILE A 77 -4.18 -25.88 13.24
CA ILE A 77 -3.75 -25.22 14.48
C ILE A 77 -4.93 -24.67 15.26
N ASP A 78 -4.78 -24.61 16.57
CA ASP A 78 -5.69 -23.94 17.50
C ASP A 78 -5.01 -22.69 18.05
N ALA A 79 -5.04 -21.60 17.25
CA ALA A 79 -4.51 -20.31 17.68
C ALA A 79 -5.47 -19.68 18.70
N GLY A 80 -4.93 -19.25 19.85
CA GLY A 80 -5.74 -18.63 20.91
C GLY A 80 -6.42 -17.35 20.45
N GLU A 81 -5.75 -16.54 19.65
CA GLU A 81 -6.29 -15.34 19.02
C GLU A 81 -6.35 -15.50 17.50
N ARG A 82 -7.44 -15.03 16.91
CA ARG A 82 -7.67 -14.99 15.46
C ARG A 82 -8.23 -13.63 15.08
N PHE A 83 -7.53 -12.92 14.21
CA PHE A 83 -7.91 -11.59 13.75
C PHE A 83 -7.98 -11.52 12.23
N TYR A 84 -8.86 -10.65 11.74
CA TYR A 84 -8.95 -10.27 10.34
C TYR A 84 -8.70 -8.76 10.20
N THR A 85 -7.95 -8.34 9.20
CA THR A 85 -7.70 -6.90 9.02
C THR A 85 -8.85 -6.24 8.24
N PRO A 86 -9.06 -4.92 8.40
CA PRO A 86 -9.74 -4.13 7.38
C PRO A 86 -8.90 -4.05 6.10
N ILE A 87 -9.46 -3.43 5.06
CA ILE A 87 -8.73 -3.12 3.82
C ILE A 87 -7.61 -2.10 4.11
N GLY A 88 -6.43 -2.38 3.59
CA GLY A 88 -5.26 -1.52 3.68
C GLY A 88 -3.99 -2.25 3.24
N GLY A 89 -3.31 -1.75 2.21
CA GLY A 89 -1.99 -2.23 1.81
C GLY A 89 -0.90 -2.01 2.86
N ASN A 90 -1.15 -1.17 3.86
CA ASN A 90 -0.26 -0.93 4.99
C ASN A 90 -0.28 -2.04 6.05
N MET A 91 -1.33 -2.89 6.07
CA MET A 91 -1.60 -3.77 7.21
C MET A 91 -0.50 -4.79 7.49
N GLY A 92 0.18 -5.32 6.45
CA GLY A 92 1.28 -6.27 6.65
C GLY A 92 2.43 -5.68 7.48
N GLN A 93 2.80 -4.43 7.21
CA GLN A 93 3.82 -3.71 7.99
C GLN A 93 3.29 -3.25 9.35
N TRP A 94 2.03 -2.78 9.41
CA TRP A 94 1.40 -2.39 10.67
C TRP A 94 1.40 -3.54 11.68
N LEU A 95 1.08 -4.76 11.23
CA LEU A 95 1.02 -5.95 12.08
C LEU A 95 2.38 -6.35 12.65
N VAL A 96 3.49 -6.10 11.95
CA VAL A 96 4.83 -6.32 12.52
C VAL A 96 5.06 -5.41 13.71
N GLY A 97 4.70 -4.13 13.63
CA GLY A 97 4.80 -3.20 14.77
C GLY A 97 3.87 -3.61 15.92
N TYR A 98 2.61 -3.94 15.61
CA TYR A 98 1.63 -4.40 16.59
C TYR A 98 2.12 -5.63 17.37
N TYR A 99 2.62 -6.66 16.68
CA TYR A 99 3.13 -7.84 17.37
C TYR A 99 4.49 -7.60 18.04
N ALA A 100 5.34 -6.69 17.52
CA ALA A 100 6.57 -6.28 18.19
C ALA A 100 6.29 -5.68 19.57
N ASP A 101 5.31 -4.77 19.67
CA ASP A 101 4.91 -4.13 20.92
C ASP A 101 4.43 -5.17 21.94
N ARG A 102 3.56 -6.09 21.51
CA ARG A 102 2.99 -7.12 22.38
C ARG A 102 4.01 -8.17 22.83
N ILE A 103 4.92 -8.57 21.94
CA ILE A 103 6.02 -9.48 22.27
C ILE A 103 6.97 -8.78 23.26
N ALA A 104 7.33 -7.53 23.02
CA ALA A 104 8.19 -6.75 23.91
C ALA A 104 7.57 -6.55 25.31
N ALA A 105 6.25 -6.43 25.38
CA ALA A 105 5.46 -6.37 26.61
C ALA A 105 5.27 -7.75 27.30
N GLY A 106 5.67 -8.85 26.66
CA GLY A 106 5.52 -10.21 27.20
C GLY A 106 4.08 -10.75 27.15
N GLU A 107 3.21 -10.18 26.32
CA GLU A 107 1.81 -10.60 26.20
C GLU A 107 1.65 -11.89 25.38
N LEU A 108 2.54 -12.10 24.41
CA LEU A 108 2.63 -13.33 23.63
C LEU A 108 4.07 -13.58 23.19
N ASP A 109 4.34 -14.82 22.83
CA ASP A 109 5.64 -15.32 22.39
C ASP A 109 5.70 -15.64 20.91
N CYS A 110 4.57 -15.91 20.24
CA CYS A 110 4.58 -16.38 18.85
C CYS A 110 3.31 -16.01 18.08
N ALA A 111 3.49 -15.33 16.94
CA ALA A 111 2.42 -14.86 16.07
C ALA A 111 2.64 -15.24 14.59
N LEU A 112 1.53 -15.42 13.88
CA LEU A 112 1.48 -15.61 12.43
C LEU A 112 0.77 -14.40 11.79
N ILE A 113 1.46 -13.75 10.85
CA ILE A 113 0.87 -12.77 9.93
C ILE A 113 0.77 -13.46 8.57
N ALA A 114 -0.41 -13.55 7.98
CA ALA A 114 -0.58 -14.23 6.69
C ALA A 114 -1.65 -13.59 5.82
N GLY A 115 -1.42 -13.52 4.51
CA GLY A 115 -2.37 -12.95 3.57
C GLY A 115 -2.09 -13.40 2.15
N GLY A 116 -3.02 -13.13 1.25
CA GLY A 116 -2.89 -13.52 -0.15
C GLY A 116 -4.21 -13.46 -0.92
N GLU A 117 -4.08 -13.50 -2.23
CA GLU A 117 -5.18 -13.45 -3.20
C GLU A 117 -5.06 -14.58 -4.21
N ALA A 118 -6.20 -15.00 -4.76
CA ALA A 118 -6.30 -15.89 -5.91
C ALA A 118 -7.12 -15.22 -7.05
N LEU A 119 -7.00 -13.90 -7.18
CA LEU A 119 -7.83 -13.09 -8.07
C LEU A 119 -7.58 -13.42 -9.55
N ALA A 120 -6.37 -13.84 -9.93
CA ALA A 120 -6.12 -14.24 -11.31
C ALA A 120 -6.92 -15.49 -11.68
N THR A 121 -6.96 -16.48 -10.79
CA THR A 121 -7.80 -17.68 -10.94
C THR A 121 -9.28 -17.31 -10.95
N GLN A 122 -9.74 -16.49 -10.02
CA GLN A 122 -11.14 -16.11 -9.93
C GLN A 122 -11.65 -15.30 -11.11
N MET A 123 -10.83 -14.42 -11.70
CA MET A 123 -11.22 -13.68 -12.90
C MET A 123 -11.31 -14.56 -14.15
N ARG A 124 -10.62 -15.73 -14.17
CA ARG A 124 -10.72 -16.72 -15.25
C ARG A 124 -11.98 -17.58 -15.12
N GLY A 125 -12.42 -17.87 -13.90
CA GLY A 125 -13.67 -18.56 -13.60
C GLY A 125 -14.86 -17.59 -13.63
N LYS A 126 -15.83 -17.80 -14.54
CA LYS A 126 -17.07 -17.02 -14.74
C LYS A 126 -17.40 -15.95 -13.68
N GLY A 127 -16.89 -14.73 -13.88
CA GLY A 127 -17.51 -13.48 -13.40
C GLY A 127 -17.36 -13.12 -11.92
N ALA A 128 -16.19 -13.29 -11.30
CA ALA A 128 -15.96 -12.74 -9.97
C ALA A 128 -15.89 -11.19 -10.01
N GLY A 129 -16.86 -10.53 -9.38
CA GLY A 129 -16.73 -9.14 -8.95
C GLY A 129 -15.83 -9.06 -7.72
N LEU A 130 -15.07 -7.97 -7.57
CA LEU A 130 -14.39 -7.67 -6.31
C LEU A 130 -15.48 -7.52 -5.25
N SER A 131 -15.52 -8.39 -4.24
CA SER A 131 -16.51 -8.26 -3.18
C SER A 131 -16.01 -7.35 -2.08
N GLY A 132 -14.77 -7.54 -1.58
CA GLY A 132 -14.17 -6.80 -0.45
C GLY A 132 -14.94 -6.85 0.87
N VAL A 133 -16.17 -7.33 0.83
CA VAL A 133 -17.18 -7.39 1.88
C VAL A 133 -17.03 -8.70 2.63
N ILE A 134 -17.06 -8.62 3.96
CA ILE A 134 -17.18 -9.78 4.84
C ILE A 134 -18.57 -10.37 4.67
N ASP A 135 -18.67 -11.67 4.39
CA ASP A 135 -19.98 -12.34 4.35
C ASP A 135 -20.46 -12.62 5.78
N THR A 136 -21.17 -11.66 6.38
CA THR A 136 -21.73 -11.79 7.73
C THR A 136 -22.99 -12.65 7.81
N ASN A 137 -23.44 -13.26 6.70
CA ASN A 137 -24.71 -14.00 6.68
C ASN A 137 -24.66 -15.33 7.46
N THR A 138 -23.52 -15.73 8.02
CA THR A 138 -23.36 -17.04 8.67
C THR A 138 -22.80 -17.02 10.10
N GLY A 139 -22.70 -15.86 10.77
CA GLY A 139 -22.31 -15.76 12.19
C GLY A 139 -21.82 -14.37 12.64
N GLU A 140 -21.15 -14.29 13.79
CA GLU A 140 -20.59 -13.04 14.35
C GLU A 140 -19.43 -12.44 13.51
N GLY A 141 -18.90 -13.19 12.54
CA GLY A 141 -17.77 -12.78 11.71
C GLY A 141 -16.42 -12.82 12.45
N PRO A 142 -15.31 -12.46 11.77
CA PRO A 142 -14.00 -12.45 12.41
C PRO A 142 -13.84 -11.22 13.31
N ARG A 143 -12.99 -11.32 14.33
CA ARG A 143 -12.56 -10.16 15.12
C ARG A 143 -11.70 -9.24 14.25
N LEU A 144 -12.16 -8.02 14.01
CA LEU A 144 -11.40 -7.03 13.25
C LEU A 144 -10.25 -6.46 14.07
N LEU A 145 -9.08 -6.31 13.43
CA LEU A 145 -7.91 -5.68 14.00
C LEU A 145 -7.39 -4.60 13.04
N GLY A 146 -7.57 -3.34 13.43
CA GLY A 146 -7.15 -2.16 12.67
C GLY A 146 -8.29 -1.16 12.49
N ASP A 147 -7.99 -0.09 11.76
CA ASP A 147 -8.93 1.00 11.46
C ASP A 147 -9.72 0.74 10.17
N ASP A 148 -11.04 0.60 10.33
CA ASP A 148 -12.04 0.26 9.30
C ASP A 148 -12.95 1.44 8.95
N ARG A 149 -12.51 2.68 9.20
CA ARG A 149 -13.24 3.88 8.74
C ARG A 149 -13.44 3.85 7.21
N GLU A 150 -14.61 4.30 6.76
CA GLU A 150 -14.91 4.49 5.33
C GLU A 150 -13.88 5.46 4.71
N PRO A 151 -13.25 5.12 3.59
CA PRO A 151 -12.12 5.89 3.06
C PRO A 151 -12.53 7.19 2.33
N THR A 152 -13.82 7.38 2.04
CA THR A 152 -14.36 8.54 1.33
C THR A 152 -15.55 9.12 2.07
N ASN A 153 -15.77 10.43 1.91
CA ASN A 153 -16.99 11.08 2.39
C ASN A 153 -18.08 11.12 1.30
N ALA A 154 -19.30 11.50 1.68
CA ALA A 154 -20.44 11.56 0.75
C ALA A 154 -20.23 12.51 -0.43
N THR A 155 -19.46 13.60 -0.26
CA THR A 155 -19.16 14.55 -1.33
C THR A 155 -18.21 13.94 -2.35
N GLU A 156 -17.17 13.24 -1.91
CA GLU A 156 -16.24 12.51 -2.78
C GLU A 156 -16.97 11.42 -3.58
N GLN A 157 -17.80 10.60 -2.91
CA GLN A 157 -18.60 9.53 -3.54
C GLN A 157 -19.57 10.07 -4.59
N ARG A 158 -20.26 11.17 -4.29
CA ARG A 158 -21.21 11.83 -5.20
C ARG A 158 -20.58 12.24 -6.53
N HIS A 159 -19.27 12.47 -6.55
CA HIS A 159 -18.50 12.88 -7.74
C HIS A 159 -17.58 11.78 -8.26
N TRP A 160 -17.81 10.53 -7.85
CA TRP A 160 -17.10 9.34 -8.29
C TRP A 160 -15.63 9.29 -7.88
N LEU A 161 -15.29 9.79 -6.70
CA LEU A 161 -13.99 9.58 -6.08
C LEU A 161 -14.06 8.44 -5.08
N ASP A 162 -14.08 7.20 -5.60
CA ASP A 162 -14.29 5.99 -4.80
C ASP A 162 -13.21 4.92 -5.01
N LEU A 163 -12.58 4.90 -6.18
CA LEU A 163 -11.61 3.91 -6.55
C LEU A 163 -10.20 4.51 -6.56
N PRO A 164 -9.16 3.73 -6.20
CA PRO A 164 -7.78 4.20 -6.27
C PRO A 164 -7.40 4.75 -7.66
N ILE A 165 -7.91 4.15 -8.74
CA ILE A 165 -7.66 4.60 -10.12
C ILE A 165 -8.24 5.99 -10.44
N GLN A 166 -9.17 6.50 -9.64
CA GLN A 166 -9.74 7.84 -9.76
C GLN A 166 -8.95 8.85 -8.92
N ILE A 167 -8.52 8.44 -7.72
CA ILE A 167 -7.93 9.36 -6.74
C ILE A 167 -6.41 9.52 -6.88
N TYR A 168 -5.65 8.43 -7.07
CA TYR A 168 -4.19 8.54 -7.19
C TYR A 168 -3.68 9.40 -8.36
N PRO A 169 -4.37 9.50 -9.51
CA PRO A 169 -4.00 10.47 -10.53
C PRO A 169 -4.15 11.93 -10.08
N LEU A 170 -5.06 12.25 -9.15
CA LEU A 170 -5.17 13.59 -8.59
C LEU A 170 -3.92 13.98 -7.80
N PHE A 171 -3.34 13.05 -7.03
CA PHE A 171 -2.06 13.27 -6.37
C PHE A 171 -0.93 13.47 -7.38
N GLU A 172 -0.96 12.73 -8.49
CA GLU A 172 0.05 12.85 -9.55
C GLU A 172 0.03 14.22 -10.21
N GLN A 173 -1.16 14.73 -10.52
CA GLN A 173 -1.28 16.04 -11.12
C GLN A 173 -0.86 17.15 -10.14
N ALA A 174 -1.14 16.99 -8.84
CA ALA A 174 -0.61 17.90 -7.83
C ALA A 174 0.93 17.85 -7.73
N LEU A 175 1.53 16.65 -7.78
CA LEU A 175 2.99 16.47 -7.85
C LEU A 175 3.58 17.09 -9.10
N ARG A 176 2.94 16.89 -10.26
CA ARG A 176 3.35 17.49 -11.53
C ARG A 176 3.39 19.01 -11.44
N GLY A 177 2.34 19.62 -10.88
CA GLY A 177 2.30 21.06 -10.61
C GLY A 177 3.44 21.51 -9.69
N ARG A 178 3.69 20.77 -8.61
CA ARG A 178 4.81 21.07 -7.68
C ARG A 178 6.18 20.96 -8.35
N TYR A 179 6.38 19.97 -9.21
CA TYR A 179 7.65 19.79 -9.94
C TYR A 179 7.79 20.75 -11.12
N GLY A 180 6.71 21.42 -11.55
CA GLY A 180 6.72 22.33 -12.70
C GLY A 180 6.88 21.63 -14.05
N HIS A 181 6.49 20.35 -14.15
CA HIS A 181 6.63 19.59 -15.39
C HIS A 181 5.39 19.74 -16.30
N GLY A 182 5.62 19.75 -17.62
CA GLY A 182 4.55 19.60 -18.60
C GLY A 182 3.93 18.18 -18.59
N PRO A 183 2.70 17.97 -19.10
CA PRO A 183 2.04 16.65 -19.07
C PRO A 183 2.84 15.52 -19.74
N ILE A 184 3.48 15.78 -20.88
CA ILE A 184 4.27 14.78 -21.63
C ILE A 184 5.57 14.45 -20.89
N GLU A 185 6.32 15.48 -20.51
CA GLU A 185 7.58 15.36 -19.75
C GLU A 185 7.37 14.59 -18.44
N HIS A 186 6.31 14.93 -17.71
CA HIS A 186 5.99 14.26 -16.46
C HIS A 186 5.71 12.77 -16.68
N ARG A 187 4.91 12.40 -17.70
CA ARG A 187 4.62 11.00 -18.01
C ARG A 187 5.86 10.21 -18.44
N GLN A 188 6.82 10.84 -19.11
CA GLN A 188 8.12 10.22 -19.43
C GLN A 188 8.90 9.93 -18.14
N MET A 189 8.97 10.89 -17.21
CA MET A 189 9.59 10.70 -15.90
C MET A 189 8.93 9.55 -15.10
N LEU A 190 7.60 9.42 -15.16
CA LEU A 190 6.89 8.28 -14.55
C LEU A 190 7.34 6.95 -15.18
N GLY A 191 7.52 6.92 -16.50
CA GLY A 191 8.02 5.75 -17.22
C GLY A 191 9.42 5.34 -16.78
N GLU A 192 10.32 6.30 -16.60
CA GLU A 192 11.69 6.08 -16.11
C GLU A 192 11.70 5.52 -14.68
N LEU A 193 10.90 6.12 -13.79
CA LEU A 193 10.72 5.64 -12.42
C LEU A 193 10.26 4.18 -12.41
N TYR A 194 9.24 3.85 -13.19
CA TYR A 194 8.64 2.52 -13.18
C TYR A 194 9.48 1.48 -13.95
N ALA A 195 10.29 1.88 -14.93
CA ALA A 195 11.27 1.00 -15.56
C ALA A 195 12.29 0.47 -14.54
N ARG A 196 12.69 1.28 -13.56
CA ARG A 196 13.58 0.84 -12.46
C ARG A 196 12.91 -0.21 -11.56
N LEU A 197 11.62 -0.04 -11.24
CA LEU A 197 10.84 -1.05 -10.51
C LEU A 197 10.72 -2.34 -11.31
N ASN A 198 10.42 -2.24 -12.61
CA ASN A 198 10.35 -3.39 -13.51
C ASN A 198 11.67 -4.16 -13.58
N ALA A 199 12.82 -3.48 -13.64
CA ALA A 199 14.12 -4.13 -13.66
C ALA A 199 14.38 -5.01 -12.42
N VAL A 200 13.90 -4.59 -11.23
CA VAL A 200 13.92 -5.42 -10.02
C VAL A 200 12.96 -6.61 -10.16
N ALA A 201 11.73 -6.38 -10.63
CA ALA A 201 10.73 -7.43 -10.82
C ALA A 201 11.20 -8.54 -11.78
N VAL A 202 11.84 -8.19 -12.90
CA VAL A 202 12.39 -9.15 -13.89
C VAL A 202 13.30 -10.19 -13.21
N ARG A 203 14.12 -9.74 -12.25
CA ARG A 203 15.07 -10.57 -11.52
C ARG A 203 14.44 -11.32 -10.34
N ASN A 204 13.26 -10.91 -9.89
CA ASN A 204 12.57 -11.52 -8.75
C ASN A 204 11.75 -12.75 -9.19
N PRO A 205 12.07 -13.97 -8.74
CA PRO A 205 11.31 -15.18 -9.09
C PRO A 205 9.87 -15.18 -8.56
N GLN A 206 9.55 -14.34 -7.57
CA GLN A 206 8.20 -14.17 -7.03
C GLN A 206 7.39 -13.11 -7.79
N ALA A 207 7.98 -12.30 -8.68
CA ALA A 207 7.22 -11.26 -9.37
C ALA A 207 6.24 -11.84 -10.41
N TRP A 208 4.98 -11.40 -10.38
CA TRP A 208 3.94 -11.88 -11.29
C TRP A 208 4.30 -11.65 -12.76
N ARG A 209 4.74 -10.43 -13.11
CA ARG A 209 5.25 -10.07 -14.44
C ARG A 209 6.74 -9.79 -14.39
N ARG A 210 7.46 -10.47 -15.28
CA ARG A 210 8.93 -10.44 -15.37
C ARG A 210 9.41 -10.10 -16.78
N GLU A 211 8.52 -9.54 -17.61
CA GLU A 211 8.85 -9.01 -18.92
C GLU A 211 9.63 -7.70 -18.74
N PRO A 212 10.82 -7.57 -19.36
CA PRO A 212 11.58 -6.32 -19.33
C PRO A 212 10.85 -5.26 -20.13
N LEU A 213 10.63 -4.10 -19.52
CA LEU A 213 9.98 -2.95 -20.14
C LEU A 213 10.90 -1.73 -20.08
N SER A 214 11.02 -1.03 -21.20
CA SER A 214 11.68 0.27 -21.24
C SER A 214 10.79 1.37 -20.64
N ALA A 215 11.38 2.53 -20.35
CA ALA A 215 10.62 3.71 -19.92
C ALA A 215 9.54 4.11 -20.96
N ALA A 216 9.85 3.98 -22.26
CA ALA A 216 8.91 4.26 -23.34
C ALA A 216 7.74 3.25 -23.36
N ASP A 217 8.02 1.95 -23.19
CA ASP A 217 6.96 0.92 -23.11
C ASP A 217 5.95 1.19 -22.00
N ILE A 218 6.40 1.85 -20.93
CA ILE A 218 5.58 2.20 -19.76
C ILE A 218 4.87 3.54 -19.97
N ALA A 219 5.56 4.58 -20.46
CA ALA A 219 5.04 5.93 -20.60
C ALA A 219 4.11 6.13 -21.81
N GLU A 220 4.34 5.43 -22.91
CA GLU A 220 3.63 5.67 -24.16
C GLU A 220 2.22 5.06 -24.14
N ARG A 221 1.23 5.88 -24.50
CA ARG A 221 -0.15 5.46 -24.71
C ARG A 221 -0.23 4.68 -26.02
N THR A 222 -0.54 3.39 -25.93
CA THR A 222 -0.72 2.51 -27.09
C THR A 222 -1.96 1.64 -26.90
N PRO A 223 -2.48 0.95 -27.94
CA PRO A 223 -3.62 0.04 -27.76
C PRO A 223 -3.39 -1.06 -26.69
N LYS A 224 -2.13 -1.46 -26.45
CA LYS A 224 -1.76 -2.44 -25.41
C LYS A 224 -1.46 -1.80 -24.05
N ASN A 225 -1.14 -0.51 -24.04
CA ASN A 225 -0.86 0.31 -22.87
C ASN A 225 -1.75 1.57 -22.85
N ARG A 226 -3.06 1.35 -22.93
CA ARG A 226 -4.06 2.42 -22.95
C ARG A 226 -4.05 3.24 -21.66
N MET A 227 -4.67 4.41 -21.71
CA MET A 227 -4.91 5.22 -20.51
C MET A 227 -5.90 4.49 -19.57
N VAL A 228 -5.75 4.69 -18.26
CA VAL A 228 -6.71 4.23 -17.23
C VAL A 228 -7.38 5.44 -16.59
N GLY A 229 -6.59 6.24 -15.89
CA GLY A 229 -6.96 7.55 -15.36
C GLY A 229 -5.75 8.45 -15.57
N ALA A 230 -5.91 9.50 -16.37
CA ALA A 230 -4.80 10.36 -16.76
C ALA A 230 -4.13 10.96 -15.50
N PRO A 231 -2.78 10.85 -15.36
CA PRO A 231 -1.81 10.61 -16.44
C PRO A 231 -1.36 9.15 -16.61
N TYR A 232 -1.99 8.18 -15.92
CA TYR A 232 -1.50 6.80 -15.86
C TYR A 232 -1.97 5.91 -17.00
N THR A 233 -1.00 5.39 -17.74
CA THR A 233 -1.19 4.25 -18.63
C THR A 233 -1.34 2.96 -17.82
N LYS A 234 -1.84 1.90 -18.46
CA LYS A 234 -2.02 0.58 -17.84
C LYS A 234 -0.76 0.05 -17.15
N GLN A 235 0.44 0.26 -17.70
CA GLN A 235 1.70 -0.24 -17.12
C GLN A 235 2.13 0.49 -15.83
N MET A 236 1.49 1.63 -15.48
CA MET A 236 1.73 2.38 -14.25
C MET A 236 0.77 2.01 -13.11
N ASN A 237 -0.15 1.07 -13.36
CA ASN A 237 -1.17 0.66 -12.38
C ASN A 237 -0.80 -0.67 -11.74
N ALA A 238 -1.12 -0.83 -10.45
CA ALA A 238 -0.99 -2.10 -9.74
C ALA A 238 -1.73 -3.26 -10.43
N ILE A 239 -1.18 -4.47 -10.31
CA ILE A 239 -1.83 -5.70 -10.77
C ILE A 239 -2.44 -6.42 -9.58
N ILE A 240 -3.75 -6.29 -9.42
CA ILE A 240 -4.51 -7.01 -8.38
C ILE A 240 -4.87 -8.44 -8.80
N ALA A 241 -4.94 -8.71 -10.12
CA ALA A 241 -5.28 -10.01 -10.66
C ALA A 241 -4.06 -10.95 -10.62
N VAL A 242 -3.70 -11.35 -9.41
CA VAL A 242 -2.58 -12.25 -9.10
C VAL A 242 -3.04 -13.38 -8.19
N ASP A 243 -2.32 -14.50 -8.28
CA ASP A 243 -2.42 -15.61 -7.34
C ASP A 243 -1.12 -15.64 -6.53
N GLN A 244 -1.12 -14.90 -5.42
CA GLN A 244 0.07 -14.69 -4.59
C GLN A 244 -0.30 -14.65 -3.12
N ALA A 245 0.56 -15.23 -2.28
CA ALA A 245 0.41 -15.20 -0.84
C ALA A 245 1.77 -15.08 -0.16
N ALA A 246 1.78 -14.46 1.01
CA ALA A 246 2.95 -14.42 1.87
C ALA A 246 2.55 -14.50 3.33
N ALA A 247 3.47 -15.04 4.14
CA ALA A 247 3.30 -15.13 5.58
C ALA A 247 4.62 -14.89 6.31
N LEU A 248 4.52 -14.40 7.55
CA LEU A 248 5.62 -14.15 8.45
C LEU A 248 5.35 -14.82 9.80
N VAL A 249 6.37 -15.46 10.34
CA VAL A 249 6.38 -15.95 11.72
C VAL A 249 7.25 -15.01 12.55
N MET A 250 6.64 -14.46 13.60
CA MET A 250 7.27 -13.55 14.53
C MET A 250 7.20 -14.10 15.95
N MET A 251 8.27 -13.98 16.72
CA MET A 251 8.30 -14.50 18.09
C MET A 251 9.25 -13.72 18.99
N SER A 252 9.20 -14.00 20.30
CA SER A 252 10.22 -13.53 21.24
C SER A 252 11.55 -14.26 20.96
N ALA A 253 12.68 -13.57 21.12
CA ALA A 253 14.00 -14.18 20.98
C ALA A 253 14.21 -15.33 21.98
N ALA A 254 13.61 -15.26 23.18
CA ALA A 254 13.57 -16.38 24.12
C ALA A 254 12.85 -17.61 23.52
N LYS A 255 11.68 -17.40 22.89
CA LYS A 255 10.94 -18.48 22.23
C LYS A 255 11.72 -19.08 21.07
N ALA A 256 12.35 -18.25 20.25
CA ALA A 256 13.18 -18.71 19.13
C ALA A 256 14.32 -19.62 19.61
N ARG A 257 15.02 -19.24 20.69
CA ARG A 257 16.06 -20.08 21.32
C ARG A 257 15.49 -21.37 21.90
N GLN A 258 14.37 -21.29 22.60
CA GLN A 258 13.71 -22.47 23.17
C GLN A 258 13.37 -23.52 22.09
N LEU A 259 12.96 -23.05 20.91
CA LEU A 259 12.64 -23.91 19.77
C LEU A 259 13.88 -24.37 18.98
N GLY A 260 15.07 -23.86 19.29
CA GLY A 260 16.31 -24.20 18.59
C GLY A 260 16.44 -23.55 17.21
N ILE A 261 15.76 -22.41 16.96
CA ILE A 261 15.89 -21.67 15.71
C ILE A 261 17.25 -20.98 15.67
N ASP A 262 18.01 -21.23 14.59
CA ASP A 262 19.30 -20.61 14.34
C ASP A 262 19.21 -19.06 14.34
N PRO A 263 19.97 -18.35 15.20
CA PRO A 263 20.03 -16.90 15.22
C PRO A 263 20.36 -16.23 13.88
N GLU A 264 21.06 -16.91 12.97
CA GLU A 264 21.34 -16.39 11.62
C GLU A 264 20.05 -16.21 10.78
N ARG A 265 18.95 -16.87 11.17
CA ARG A 265 17.63 -16.69 10.53
C ARG A 265 16.85 -15.51 11.08
N TRP A 266 17.25 -14.93 12.20
CA TRP A 266 16.46 -13.90 12.87
C TRP A 266 16.65 -12.56 12.17
N VAL A 267 15.57 -11.82 11.97
CA VAL A 267 15.63 -10.44 11.50
C VAL A 267 14.89 -9.59 12.51
N TYR A 268 15.53 -8.51 12.95
CA TYR A 268 15.02 -7.67 14.03
C TYR A 268 14.26 -6.49 13.42
N PRO A 269 12.98 -6.30 13.78
CA PRO A 269 12.36 -4.98 13.67
C PRO A 269 13.14 -4.01 14.57
N LEU A 270 13.72 -2.98 13.96
CA LEU A 270 14.48 -1.95 14.67
C LEU A 270 13.56 -0.84 15.18
N ALA A 271 12.56 -0.46 14.38
CA ALA A 271 11.51 0.47 14.72
C ALA A 271 10.32 0.30 13.77
N ALA A 272 9.11 0.65 14.23
CA ALA A 272 7.93 0.75 13.36
C ALA A 272 7.08 1.97 13.74
N ALA A 273 6.72 2.78 12.75
CA ALA A 273 5.92 3.97 12.91
C ALA A 273 4.66 3.88 12.05
N ASN A 274 3.53 4.33 12.60
CA ASN A 274 2.25 4.30 11.92
C ASN A 274 1.52 5.61 12.14
N ALA A 275 0.90 6.14 11.09
CA ALA A 275 0.08 7.35 11.14
C ALA A 275 -0.91 7.34 9.98
N HIS A 276 -1.88 8.23 10.03
CA HIS A 276 -2.77 8.50 8.90
C HIS A 276 -2.74 9.97 8.52
N GLU A 277 -2.97 10.25 7.24
CA GLU A 277 -3.21 11.60 6.77
C GLU A 277 -4.49 12.18 7.39
N ARG A 278 -4.74 13.48 7.17
CA ARG A 278 -6.13 13.96 7.23
C ARG A 278 -6.98 13.04 6.36
N TRP A 279 -8.01 12.48 6.97
CA TRP A 279 -8.63 11.25 6.50
C TRP A 279 -9.16 11.38 5.07
N PHE A 280 -10.04 12.36 4.84
CA PHE A 280 -10.63 12.64 3.53
C PHE A 280 -9.70 13.46 2.66
N VAL A 281 -9.58 13.08 1.40
CA VAL A 281 -8.65 13.69 0.43
C VAL A 281 -9.02 15.15 0.19
N SER A 282 -10.31 15.43 0.09
CA SER A 282 -10.86 16.78 -0.10
C SER A 282 -10.50 17.77 1.01
N GLU A 283 -10.07 17.31 2.19
CA GLU A 283 -9.73 18.16 3.35
C GLU A 283 -8.22 18.38 3.51
N ARG A 284 -7.38 17.68 2.74
CA ARG A 284 -5.91 17.75 2.86
C ARG A 284 -5.37 19.08 2.34
N ALA A 285 -4.45 19.69 3.07
CA ALA A 285 -3.86 20.98 2.72
C ALA A 285 -3.11 20.97 1.39
N ASP A 286 -2.23 19.98 1.18
CA ASP A 286 -1.42 19.82 -0.02
C ASP A 286 -1.52 18.37 -0.50
N LEU A 287 -2.10 18.18 -1.69
CA LEU A 287 -2.33 16.87 -2.30
C LEU A 287 -1.05 16.25 -2.90
N SER A 288 0.04 17.00 -2.96
CA SER A 288 1.35 16.52 -3.42
C SER A 288 2.25 16.04 -2.28
N ARG A 289 1.84 16.22 -1.01
CA ARG A 289 2.66 15.93 0.18
C ARG A 289 2.02 14.88 1.07
N SER A 290 2.85 14.20 1.84
CA SER A 290 2.43 13.30 2.91
C SER A 290 3.11 13.70 4.23
N PRO A 291 2.49 14.59 5.04
CA PRO A 291 2.99 14.89 6.38
C PRO A 291 3.04 13.64 7.28
N ALA A 292 2.16 12.65 7.07
CA ALA A 292 2.18 11.43 7.87
C ALA A 292 3.41 10.56 7.57
N ILE A 293 3.83 10.41 6.31
CA ILE A 293 5.08 9.69 5.99
C ILE A 293 6.29 10.44 6.54
N ALA A 294 6.33 11.76 6.40
CA ALA A 294 7.44 12.58 6.91
C ALA A 294 7.60 12.38 8.42
N ALA A 295 6.51 12.52 9.18
CA ALA A 295 6.51 12.35 10.63
C ALA A 295 6.88 10.90 11.05
N CYS A 296 6.39 9.88 10.33
CA CYS A 296 6.82 8.50 10.53
C CYS A 296 8.33 8.32 10.30
N GLY A 297 8.89 8.89 9.23
CA GLY A 297 10.32 8.82 8.92
C GLY A 297 11.19 9.47 10.00
N GLU A 298 10.77 10.63 10.51
CA GLU A 298 11.42 11.30 11.64
C GLU A 298 11.40 10.43 12.90
N ARG A 299 10.26 9.79 13.22
CA ARG A 299 10.15 8.90 14.38
C ARG A 299 10.99 7.64 14.24
N LEU A 300 11.08 7.06 13.04
CA LEU A 300 11.97 5.94 12.79
C LEU A 300 13.43 6.32 12.97
N THR A 301 13.84 7.50 12.45
CA THR A 301 15.21 8.01 12.60
C THR A 301 15.54 8.24 14.07
N ALA A 302 14.63 8.89 14.82
CA ALA A 302 14.81 9.14 16.25
C ALA A 302 14.88 7.84 17.08
N ALA A 303 14.09 6.82 16.73
CA ALA A 303 14.05 5.55 17.46
C ALA A 303 15.25 4.65 17.16
N SER A 304 15.73 4.64 15.92
CA SER A 304 16.80 3.73 15.46
C SER A 304 18.20 4.35 15.46
N GLY A 305 18.28 5.68 15.35
CA GLY A 305 19.54 6.40 15.11
C GLY A 305 20.05 6.31 13.67
N LEU A 306 19.26 5.75 12.73
CA LEU A 306 19.64 5.60 11.32
C LEU A 306 18.93 6.65 10.47
N ALA A 307 19.70 7.45 9.74
CA ALA A 307 19.19 8.33 8.71
C ALA A 307 18.79 7.55 7.44
N ILE A 308 17.90 8.11 6.63
CA ILE A 308 17.41 7.47 5.40
C ILE A 308 18.53 7.10 4.42
N ASP A 309 19.61 7.87 4.36
CA ASP A 309 20.76 7.64 3.48
C ASP A 309 21.66 6.50 3.96
N GLU A 310 21.53 6.08 5.22
CA GLU A 310 22.26 4.95 5.81
C GLU A 310 21.54 3.61 5.60
N ILE A 311 20.33 3.63 5.05
CA ILE A 311 19.51 2.41 4.84
C ILE A 311 19.87 1.74 3.51
N ASP A 312 20.27 0.46 3.54
CA ASP A 312 20.79 -0.23 2.36
C ASP A 312 19.70 -0.63 1.35
N HIS A 313 18.53 -1.00 1.85
CA HIS A 313 17.44 -1.55 1.03
C HIS A 313 16.11 -0.86 1.30
N LEU A 314 15.41 -0.49 0.22
CA LEU A 314 14.15 0.22 0.29
C LEU A 314 13.06 -0.57 -0.43
N ASP A 315 11.88 -0.65 0.18
CA ASP A 315 10.63 -0.99 -0.50
C ASP A 315 9.57 0.07 -0.22
N LEU A 316 9.45 1.00 -1.16
CA LEU A 316 8.42 2.02 -1.15
C LEU A 316 7.12 1.47 -1.76
N TYR A 317 6.01 1.63 -1.04
CA TYR A 317 4.71 1.17 -1.53
C TYR A 317 4.36 1.85 -2.86
N SER A 318 3.94 1.06 -3.84
CA SER A 318 4.00 1.46 -5.26
C SER A 318 2.75 1.08 -6.07
N CYS A 319 1.56 1.22 -5.48
CA CYS A 319 0.30 0.98 -6.18
C CYS A 319 0.16 1.88 -7.42
N PHE A 320 0.65 3.12 -7.31
CA PHE A 320 0.71 4.13 -8.34
C PHE A 320 2.00 4.98 -8.17
N PRO A 321 2.50 5.62 -9.24
CA PRO A 321 3.74 6.40 -9.17
C PRO A 321 3.71 7.52 -8.12
N SER A 322 2.58 8.20 -7.95
CA SER A 322 2.43 9.25 -6.94
C SER A 322 2.71 8.75 -5.52
N ALA A 323 2.38 7.49 -5.18
CA ALA A 323 2.70 6.92 -3.86
C ALA A 323 4.21 6.82 -3.63
N VAL A 324 4.95 6.36 -4.64
CA VAL A 324 6.42 6.22 -4.60
C VAL A 324 7.07 7.60 -4.49
N GLN A 325 6.61 8.55 -5.30
CA GLN A 325 7.12 9.92 -5.31
C GLN A 325 6.87 10.66 -4.00
N MET A 326 5.65 10.56 -3.46
CA MET A 326 5.31 11.18 -2.18
C MET A 326 6.12 10.56 -1.03
N ALA A 327 6.29 9.23 -1.01
CA ALA A 327 7.11 8.57 -0.01
C ALA A 327 8.59 8.96 -0.12
N ARG A 328 9.14 8.96 -1.35
CA ARG A 328 10.52 9.39 -1.64
C ARG A 328 10.76 10.80 -1.11
N ASP A 329 9.91 11.75 -1.50
CA ASP A 329 10.08 13.15 -1.15
C ASP A 329 9.87 13.40 0.35
N ALA A 330 8.88 12.73 0.97
CA ALA A 330 8.60 12.87 2.40
C ALA A 330 9.72 12.30 3.28
N LEU A 331 10.40 11.24 2.81
CA LEU A 331 11.55 10.65 3.50
C LEU A 331 12.87 11.36 3.18
N GLY A 332 12.88 12.35 2.28
CA GLY A 332 14.08 13.07 1.88
C GLY A 332 15.02 12.28 0.96
N ILE A 333 14.53 11.22 0.30
CA ILE A 333 15.32 10.44 -0.65
C ILE A 333 15.54 11.25 -1.93
N ALA A 334 16.78 11.31 -2.41
CA ALA A 334 17.12 12.07 -3.61
C ALA A 334 16.38 11.54 -4.86
N ALA A 335 15.98 12.44 -5.77
CA ALA A 335 15.29 12.05 -7.01
C ALA A 335 16.10 11.07 -7.88
N HIS A 336 17.42 11.21 -7.87
CA HIS A 336 18.37 10.34 -8.58
C HIS A 336 19.10 9.37 -7.66
N ASP A 337 18.49 9.01 -6.52
CA ASP A 337 19.07 8.02 -5.62
C ASP A 337 19.44 6.74 -6.41
N PRO A 338 20.69 6.25 -6.30
CA PRO A 338 21.14 5.08 -7.06
C PRO A 338 20.50 3.78 -6.56
N ARG A 339 20.05 3.73 -5.30
CA ARG A 339 19.38 2.56 -4.74
C ARG A 339 18.06 2.32 -5.46
N PRO A 340 17.70 1.06 -5.75
CA PRO A 340 16.34 0.73 -6.14
C PRO A 340 15.37 1.12 -5.01
N LEU A 341 14.27 1.79 -5.35
CA LEU A 341 13.20 2.14 -4.39
C LEU A 341 12.28 0.96 -4.06
N THR A 342 12.62 -0.24 -4.53
CA THR A 342 11.90 -1.48 -4.26
C THR A 342 12.86 -2.65 -4.13
N VAL A 343 12.51 -3.60 -3.28
CA VAL A 343 13.15 -4.90 -3.19
C VAL A 343 12.36 -5.96 -3.96
N THR A 344 11.05 -5.77 -4.09
CA THR A 344 10.14 -6.73 -4.72
C THR A 344 9.98 -6.53 -6.23
N GLY A 345 10.09 -5.28 -6.70
CA GLY A 345 9.75 -4.88 -8.06
C GLY A 345 8.45 -4.09 -8.19
N GLY A 346 7.79 -3.74 -7.07
CA GLY A 346 6.62 -2.88 -7.05
C GLY A 346 5.30 -3.51 -7.49
N LEU A 347 4.16 -2.95 -7.07
CA LEU A 347 2.84 -3.56 -7.29
C LEU A 347 2.43 -3.68 -8.76
N ALA A 348 2.98 -2.85 -9.64
CA ALA A 348 2.72 -2.91 -11.08
C ALA A 348 3.37 -4.14 -11.77
N TYR A 349 4.36 -4.77 -11.15
CA TYR A 349 5.12 -5.88 -11.76
C TYR A 349 5.25 -7.09 -10.85
N HIS A 350 5.63 -6.89 -9.58
CA HIS A 350 5.62 -7.95 -8.58
C HIS A 350 4.21 -8.56 -8.43
N GLY A 351 3.18 -7.73 -8.59
CA GLY A 351 1.81 -8.06 -8.24
C GLY A 351 1.44 -7.47 -6.89
N GLY A 352 0.17 -7.06 -6.76
CA GLY A 352 -0.40 -6.54 -5.52
C GLY A 352 -1.53 -7.45 -5.07
N PRO A 353 -1.26 -8.52 -4.28
CA PRO A 353 -2.30 -9.40 -3.75
C PRO A 353 -3.11 -8.67 -2.68
N GLY A 354 -3.93 -7.72 -3.13
CA GLY A 354 -4.77 -6.86 -2.32
C GLY A 354 -3.99 -6.19 -1.19
N ASN A 355 -4.23 -6.67 0.02
CA ASN A 355 -3.71 -6.11 1.25
C ASN A 355 -2.34 -6.66 1.65
N ASN A 356 -1.82 -7.69 0.96
CA ASN A 356 -0.67 -8.49 1.40
C ASN A 356 0.67 -8.13 0.75
N TYR A 357 0.76 -7.06 -0.04
CA TYR A 357 2.03 -6.68 -0.69
C TYR A 357 3.19 -6.47 0.29
N CYS A 358 2.98 -5.74 1.39
CA CYS A 358 4.05 -5.46 2.36
C CYS A 358 4.67 -6.72 2.95
N THR A 359 3.89 -7.80 3.13
CA THR A 359 4.38 -9.09 3.63
C THR A 359 5.42 -9.69 2.67
N HIS A 360 5.23 -9.52 1.35
CA HIS A 360 6.22 -9.92 0.35
C HIS A 360 7.49 -9.05 0.40
N ALA A 361 7.32 -7.73 0.62
CA ALA A 361 8.45 -6.81 0.78
C ALA A 361 9.30 -7.15 2.01
N ILE A 362 8.66 -7.42 3.15
CA ILE A 362 9.33 -7.81 4.39
C ILE A 362 10.07 -9.14 4.22
N ALA A 363 9.45 -10.14 3.56
CA ALA A 363 10.13 -11.41 3.27
C ALA A 363 11.41 -11.23 2.43
N GLU A 364 11.38 -10.34 1.44
CA GLU A 364 12.56 -10.04 0.61
C GLU A 364 13.62 -9.24 1.38
N ILE A 365 13.22 -8.29 2.24
CA ILE A 365 14.13 -7.62 3.18
C ILE A 365 14.79 -8.63 4.12
N MET A 366 14.03 -9.61 4.63
CA MET A 366 14.58 -10.66 5.47
C MET A 366 15.63 -11.49 4.72
N ASN A 367 15.38 -11.85 3.46
CA ASN A 367 16.35 -12.58 2.63
C ASN A 367 17.66 -11.80 2.47
N ARG A 368 17.58 -10.50 2.22
CA ARG A 368 18.77 -9.63 2.05
C ARG A 368 19.57 -9.49 3.33
N ILE A 369 18.88 -9.23 4.45
CA ILE A 369 19.51 -9.13 5.78
C ILE A 369 20.12 -10.46 6.21
N ARG A 370 19.53 -11.61 5.86
CA ARG A 370 20.12 -12.93 6.15
C ARG A 370 21.34 -13.22 5.27
N ALA A 371 21.38 -12.70 4.04
CA ALA A 371 22.53 -12.82 3.15
C ALA A 371 23.69 -11.89 3.57
N ASP A 372 23.36 -10.71 4.11
CA ASP A 372 24.30 -9.76 4.68
C ASP A 372 23.74 -9.20 6.00
N ARG A 373 24.24 -9.75 7.12
CA ARG A 373 23.80 -9.40 8.47
C ARG A 373 24.07 -7.94 8.86
N SER A 374 24.93 -7.24 8.11
CA SER A 374 25.21 -5.81 8.33
C SER A 374 24.21 -4.89 7.64
N ALA A 375 23.46 -5.40 6.67
CA ALA A 375 22.49 -4.62 5.92
C ALA A 375 21.25 -4.27 6.75
N THR A 376 20.62 -3.17 6.35
CA THR A 376 19.37 -2.66 6.88
C THR A 376 18.32 -2.51 5.78
N GLY A 377 17.05 -2.51 6.19
CA GLY A 377 15.94 -2.48 5.25
C GLY A 377 14.77 -1.64 5.74
N LEU A 378 14.20 -0.83 4.86
CA LEU A 378 12.96 -0.08 5.12
C LEU A 378 11.84 -0.57 4.21
N VAL A 379 10.68 -0.86 4.81
CA VAL A 379 9.43 -1.12 4.09
C VAL A 379 8.43 -0.04 4.46
N SER A 380 7.80 0.54 3.45
CA SER A 380 6.63 1.40 3.64
C SER A 380 5.38 0.73 3.10
N GLY A 381 4.26 0.96 3.78
CA GLY A 381 2.94 0.47 3.41
C GLY A 381 1.93 1.60 3.37
N VAL A 382 1.05 1.56 2.37
CA VAL A 382 -0.03 2.54 2.19
C VAL A 382 -1.39 1.86 2.16
N GLY A 383 -2.34 2.39 2.93
CA GLY A 383 -3.75 2.00 2.90
C GLY A 383 -4.61 3.09 2.26
N TRP A 384 -5.62 2.67 1.49
CA TRP A 384 -6.57 3.54 0.78
C TRP A 384 -5.87 4.58 -0.11
N TYR A 385 -6.17 5.87 0.03
CA TYR A 385 -5.73 6.92 -0.89
C TYR A 385 -4.62 7.75 -0.24
N MET A 386 -3.44 7.15 -0.03
CA MET A 386 -2.44 7.72 0.87
C MET A 386 -3.07 8.06 2.23
N SER A 387 -4.01 7.25 2.73
CA SER A 387 -4.74 7.60 3.95
C SER A 387 -4.04 7.04 5.18
N LYS A 388 -3.60 5.78 5.13
CA LYS A 388 -2.91 5.10 6.24
C LYS A 388 -1.47 4.79 5.84
N HIS A 389 -0.54 4.98 6.76
CA HIS A 389 0.89 4.75 6.55
C HIS A 389 1.47 3.86 7.65
N SER A 390 2.27 2.90 7.23
CA SER A 390 3.01 2.01 8.13
C SER A 390 4.42 1.85 7.60
N LEU A 391 5.43 2.28 8.36
CA LEU A 391 6.83 2.14 7.99
C LEU A 391 7.54 1.27 9.02
N GLY A 392 8.39 0.36 8.54
CA GLY A 392 9.21 -0.51 9.38
C GLY A 392 10.65 -0.50 8.95
N LEU A 393 11.54 -0.47 9.94
CA LEU A 393 12.98 -0.59 9.77
C LEU A 393 13.45 -1.94 10.30
N TYR A 394 14.35 -2.60 9.58
CA TYR A 394 14.80 -3.96 9.84
C TYR A 394 16.32 -4.05 9.81
N GLY A 395 16.89 -4.94 10.62
CA GLY A 395 18.33 -5.20 10.64
C GLY A 395 18.70 -6.62 11.08
N GLY A 396 19.96 -6.97 10.85
CA GLY A 396 20.53 -8.26 11.28
C GLY A 396 20.99 -8.29 12.73
N GLN A 397 20.94 -7.15 13.43
CA GLN A 397 21.29 -7.02 14.84
C GLN A 397 20.11 -6.44 15.62
N PRO A 398 19.96 -6.75 16.92
CA PRO A 398 18.91 -6.16 17.73
C PRO A 398 19.06 -4.63 17.83
N PRO A 399 17.94 -3.89 17.97
CA PRO A 399 18.00 -2.43 18.12
C PRO A 399 18.78 -2.01 19.37
N THR A 400 19.57 -0.95 19.24
CA THR A 400 20.33 -0.39 20.35
C THR A 400 19.37 0.06 21.46
N GLY A 401 19.48 -0.55 22.64
CA GLY A 401 18.59 -0.27 23.77
C GLY A 401 17.24 -0.99 23.74
N GLY A 402 17.08 -1.98 22.85
CA GLY A 402 15.89 -2.82 22.73
C GLY A 402 14.74 -2.19 21.94
N TRP A 403 13.70 -2.97 21.67
CA TRP A 403 12.48 -2.48 21.02
C TRP A 403 11.81 -1.40 21.88
N ARG A 404 11.38 -0.31 21.24
CA ARG A 404 10.67 0.80 21.88
C ARG A 404 9.43 1.14 21.05
N PRO A 405 8.22 0.95 21.59
CA PRO A 405 7.00 1.41 20.93
C PRO A 405 7.06 2.91 20.65
N ILE A 406 6.64 3.31 19.46
CA ILE A 406 6.48 4.72 19.09
C ILE A 406 5.07 5.16 19.49
N ASP A 407 4.96 6.31 20.17
CA ASP A 407 3.67 6.88 20.56
C ASP A 407 2.87 7.32 19.32
N ALA A 408 1.99 6.43 18.86
CA ALA A 408 1.14 6.67 17.70
C ALA A 408 0.10 7.78 17.96
N ALA A 409 -0.38 7.93 19.19
CA ALA A 409 -1.39 8.94 19.52
C ALA A 409 -0.79 10.34 19.51
N GLY A 410 0.38 10.52 20.13
CA GLY A 410 1.14 11.76 20.08
C GLY A 410 1.53 12.13 18.65
N LEU A 411 2.06 11.17 17.87
CA LEU A 411 2.40 11.36 16.47
C LEU A 411 1.18 11.80 15.63
N GLN A 412 0.02 11.16 15.82
CA GLN A 412 -1.19 11.51 15.09
C GLN A 412 -1.71 12.90 15.48
N ALA A 413 -1.62 13.28 16.76
CA ALA A 413 -2.04 14.60 17.22
C ALA A 413 -1.22 15.73 16.58
N GLU A 414 0.09 15.53 16.35
CA GLU A 414 0.94 16.48 15.65
C GLU A 414 0.50 16.67 14.18
N ILE A 415 0.14 15.58 13.50
CA ILE A 415 -0.35 15.61 12.12
C ILE A 415 -1.73 16.29 12.06
N ASP A 416 -2.61 15.96 13.00
CA ASP A 416 -3.97 16.49 13.06
C ASP A 416 -4.02 17.99 13.41
N ALA A 417 -2.97 18.53 14.06
CA ALA A 417 -2.80 19.96 14.30
C ALA A 417 -2.34 20.73 13.04
N GLY A 418 -1.98 20.04 11.97
CA GLY A 418 -1.63 20.63 10.68
C GLY A 418 -2.79 21.36 9.99
N PRO A 419 -2.49 22.12 8.93
CA PRO A 419 -3.50 22.89 8.20
C PRO A 419 -4.58 22.00 7.58
N VAL A 420 -5.80 22.53 7.53
CA VAL A 420 -6.98 21.90 6.91
C VAL A 420 -7.53 22.79 5.80
N VAL A 421 -8.18 22.15 4.84
CA VAL A 421 -8.91 22.83 3.77
C VAL A 421 -10.40 22.63 3.98
N ASP A 422 -11.10 23.74 4.15
CA ASP A 422 -12.55 23.74 4.18
C ASP A 422 -13.12 23.36 2.81
N THR A 423 -14.19 22.56 2.83
CA THR A 423 -14.88 22.10 1.63
C THR A 423 -16.21 22.81 1.45
N VAL A 424 -16.67 22.93 0.20
CA VAL A 424 -18.00 23.42 -0.15
C VAL A 424 -18.73 22.33 -0.94
N GLU A 425 -19.81 21.80 -0.37
CA GLU A 425 -20.56 20.68 -0.99
C GLU A 425 -21.32 21.13 -2.23
N GLN A 426 -21.99 22.29 -2.17
CA GLN A 426 -22.73 22.89 -3.28
C GLN A 426 -22.05 24.18 -3.69
N ALA A 427 -21.32 24.14 -4.80
CA ALA A 427 -20.58 25.28 -5.30
C ALA A 427 -21.29 25.89 -6.53
N ASP A 428 -21.48 27.20 -6.51
CA ASP A 428 -21.99 27.98 -7.65
C ASP A 428 -21.22 29.31 -7.70
N ASP A 429 -20.03 29.28 -8.31
CA ASP A 429 -19.12 30.43 -8.36
C ASP A 429 -18.03 30.22 -9.43
N GLN A 430 -17.15 31.20 -9.57
CA GLN A 430 -15.88 31.07 -10.27
C GLN A 430 -14.87 30.31 -9.41
N GLY A 431 -14.12 29.41 -10.05
CA GLY A 431 -13.09 28.63 -9.42
C GLY A 431 -11.90 28.37 -10.34
N ARG A 432 -10.90 27.66 -9.82
CA ARG A 432 -9.79 27.14 -10.60
C ARG A 432 -9.55 25.66 -10.28
N ILE A 433 -9.00 24.93 -11.25
CA ILE A 433 -8.58 23.54 -11.05
C ILE A 433 -7.34 23.52 -10.14
N GLU A 434 -7.41 22.80 -9.02
CA GLU A 434 -6.24 22.51 -8.19
C GLU A 434 -5.60 21.18 -8.59
N THR A 435 -6.42 20.19 -8.93
CA THR A 435 -6.00 18.94 -9.54
C THR A 435 -7.18 18.29 -10.27
N TYR A 436 -6.89 17.35 -11.18
CA TYR A 436 -7.89 16.70 -12.01
C TYR A 436 -7.46 15.31 -12.49
N THR A 437 -8.41 14.52 -12.97
CA THR A 437 -8.14 13.27 -13.70
C THR A 437 -9.15 13.09 -14.81
N VAL A 438 -8.78 12.34 -15.85
CA VAL A 438 -9.68 11.90 -16.92
C VAL A 438 -9.69 10.39 -16.99
N MET A 439 -10.84 9.78 -16.70
CA MET A 439 -11.02 8.34 -16.73
C MET A 439 -11.24 7.86 -18.16
N HIS A 440 -10.62 6.73 -18.49
CA HIS A 440 -10.69 6.09 -19.80
C HIS A 440 -11.24 4.67 -19.69
N ASP A 441 -12.00 4.25 -20.70
CA ASP A 441 -12.51 2.88 -20.78
C ASP A 441 -11.48 1.89 -21.32
N ARG A 442 -11.88 0.61 -21.48
CA ARG A 442 -10.98 -0.43 -22.00
C ARG A 442 -10.65 -0.28 -23.49
N ALA A 443 -11.42 0.52 -24.23
CA ALA A 443 -11.17 0.89 -25.62
C ALA A 443 -10.37 2.20 -25.73
N ASP A 444 -9.83 2.70 -24.61
CA ASP A 444 -9.02 3.92 -24.54
C ASP A 444 -9.80 5.20 -24.90
N ARG A 445 -11.12 5.20 -24.72
CA ARG A 445 -11.95 6.41 -24.91
C ARG A 445 -12.05 7.17 -23.59
N PRO A 446 -11.89 8.51 -23.57
CA PRO A 446 -12.20 9.29 -22.38
C PRO A 446 -13.69 9.18 -22.04
N VAL A 447 -14.01 9.04 -20.76
CA VAL A 447 -15.40 8.80 -20.28
C VAL A 447 -15.90 9.93 -19.40
N HIS A 448 -15.07 10.43 -18.48
CA HIS A 448 -15.43 11.56 -17.62
C HIS A 448 -14.20 12.18 -16.96
N GLY A 449 -14.30 13.46 -16.64
CA GLY A 449 -13.34 14.19 -15.84
C GLY A 449 -13.79 14.35 -14.39
N ILE A 450 -12.84 14.33 -13.47
CA ILE A 450 -13.05 14.66 -12.06
C ILE A 450 -12.07 15.77 -11.69
N VAL A 451 -12.56 16.78 -10.98
CA VAL A 451 -11.83 17.99 -10.60
C VAL A 451 -11.95 18.21 -9.10
N LEU A 452 -10.80 18.43 -8.44
CA LEU A 452 -10.75 19.17 -7.19
C LEU A 452 -10.36 20.60 -7.55
N GLY A 453 -11.21 21.55 -7.21
CA GLY A 453 -11.00 22.95 -7.53
C GLY A 453 -11.08 23.86 -6.31
N ARG A 454 -10.58 25.08 -6.45
CA ARG A 454 -10.57 26.10 -5.40
C ARG A 454 -11.41 27.29 -5.81
N LEU A 455 -12.26 27.73 -4.88
CA LEU A 455 -12.94 29.02 -4.96
C LEU A 455 -11.98 30.17 -4.61
N SER A 456 -12.43 31.40 -4.85
CA SER A 456 -11.67 32.61 -4.55
C SER A 456 -11.40 32.81 -3.05
N ASP A 457 -12.28 32.30 -2.18
CA ASP A 457 -12.13 32.31 -0.72
C ASP A 457 -11.24 31.17 -0.17
N GLY A 458 -10.68 30.34 -1.06
CA GLY A 458 -9.78 29.25 -0.70
C GLY A 458 -10.48 27.93 -0.38
N ARG A 459 -11.81 27.86 -0.26
CA ARG A 459 -12.52 26.58 -0.06
C ARG A 459 -12.37 25.67 -1.27
N ARG A 460 -12.36 24.36 -1.03
CA ARG A 460 -12.26 23.33 -2.08
C ARG A 460 -13.64 22.79 -2.44
N PHE A 461 -13.89 22.59 -3.74
CA PHE A 461 -15.03 21.85 -4.25
C PHE A 461 -14.55 20.59 -4.98
N VAL A 462 -15.39 19.56 -4.98
CA VAL A 462 -15.25 18.40 -5.86
C VAL A 462 -16.30 18.54 -6.95
N ALA A 463 -15.93 18.32 -8.22
CA ALA A 463 -16.82 18.44 -9.36
C ALA A 463 -16.48 17.41 -10.45
N ASN A 464 -17.46 17.13 -11.31
CA ASN A 464 -17.22 16.47 -12.58
C ASN A 464 -17.17 17.50 -13.72
N THR A 465 -16.56 17.13 -14.84
CA THR A 465 -16.60 17.95 -16.05
C THR A 465 -17.89 17.70 -16.84
N PRO A 466 -18.27 18.60 -17.77
CA PRO A 466 -19.21 18.27 -18.84
C PRO A 466 -18.78 17.01 -19.61
N ASP A 467 -19.77 16.32 -20.17
CA ASP A 467 -19.56 15.19 -21.09
C ASP A 467 -19.23 15.72 -22.50
N ASP A 468 -18.00 16.20 -22.66
CA ASP A 468 -17.48 16.74 -23.92
C ASP A 468 -16.16 16.05 -24.27
N ALA A 469 -16.15 15.28 -25.35
CA ALA A 469 -14.99 14.48 -25.74
C ALA A 469 -13.76 15.34 -26.06
N GLY A 470 -13.94 16.52 -26.65
CA GLY A 470 -12.84 17.43 -26.98
C GLY A 470 -12.18 18.00 -25.73
N LEU A 471 -12.98 18.39 -24.74
CA LEU A 471 -12.51 18.82 -23.42
C LEU A 471 -11.74 17.70 -22.72
N LEU A 472 -12.29 16.48 -22.69
CA LEU A 472 -11.63 15.36 -21.99
C LEU A 472 -10.30 14.95 -22.66
N ASP A 473 -10.24 14.97 -24.00
CA ASP A 473 -9.00 14.74 -24.73
C ASP A 473 -7.98 15.87 -24.48
N ALA A 474 -8.42 17.13 -24.46
CA ALA A 474 -7.56 18.26 -24.13
C ALA A 474 -7.01 18.14 -22.70
N MET A 475 -7.87 17.86 -21.71
CA MET A 475 -7.45 17.67 -20.31
C MET A 475 -6.42 16.53 -20.16
N THR A 476 -6.53 15.49 -20.99
CA THR A 476 -5.61 14.35 -20.95
C THR A 476 -4.20 14.72 -21.45
N ASN A 477 -4.08 15.66 -22.38
CA ASN A 477 -2.83 15.91 -23.13
C ASN A 477 -2.22 17.30 -22.88
N GLU A 478 -3.02 18.25 -22.42
CA GLU A 478 -2.65 19.66 -22.25
C GLU A 478 -2.68 20.08 -20.78
N GLU A 479 -2.21 21.29 -20.49
CA GLU A 479 -2.20 21.84 -19.13
C GLU A 479 -3.58 22.36 -18.73
N PHE A 480 -4.07 21.91 -17.58
CA PHE A 480 -5.32 22.35 -16.97
C PHE A 480 -5.21 22.68 -15.48
N LEU A 481 -4.04 22.48 -14.84
CA LEU A 481 -3.81 23.00 -13.50
C LEU A 481 -3.94 24.52 -13.50
N ASP A 482 -4.55 25.05 -12.44
CA ASP A 482 -4.88 26.46 -12.25
C ASP A 482 -5.77 27.10 -13.34
N ARG A 483 -6.26 26.34 -14.33
CA ARG A 483 -7.23 26.84 -15.31
C ARG A 483 -8.52 27.23 -14.59
N ARG A 484 -8.98 28.45 -14.89
CA ARG A 484 -10.21 29.03 -14.34
C ARG A 484 -11.43 28.46 -15.03
N GLY A 485 -12.58 28.63 -14.41
CA GLY A 485 -13.86 28.22 -14.95
C GLY A 485 -14.98 28.43 -13.95
N ARG A 486 -16.19 28.07 -14.37
CA ARG A 486 -17.38 28.15 -13.52
C ARG A 486 -17.74 26.78 -12.97
N VAL A 487 -17.90 26.71 -11.64
CA VAL A 487 -18.58 25.58 -10.99
C VAL A 487 -20.04 25.93 -10.76
N HIS A 488 -20.93 24.98 -11.01
CA HIS A 488 -22.36 25.09 -10.72
C HIS A 488 -22.90 23.76 -10.22
N ASN A 489 -23.73 23.79 -9.19
CA ASN A 489 -24.41 22.62 -8.67
C ASN A 489 -25.74 22.38 -9.43
N ASP A 490 -25.89 21.22 -10.08
CA ASP A 490 -27.07 20.87 -10.88
C ASP A 490 -28.24 20.29 -10.05
N GLY A 491 -28.19 20.43 -8.72
CA GLY A 491 -29.11 19.81 -7.77
C GLY A 491 -28.79 18.35 -7.44
N LYS A 492 -27.80 17.74 -8.10
CA LYS A 492 -27.31 16.39 -7.80
C LYS A 492 -25.82 16.37 -7.49
N ARG A 493 -25.02 17.17 -8.20
CA ARG A 493 -23.56 17.26 -8.10
C ARG A 493 -23.05 18.59 -8.65
N ASN A 494 -21.81 18.91 -8.36
CA ASN A 494 -21.12 20.05 -8.97
C ASN A 494 -20.58 19.68 -10.35
N LEU A 495 -20.78 20.56 -11.32
CA LEU A 495 -20.18 20.52 -12.64
C LEU A 495 -19.22 21.70 -12.80
N PHE A 496 -17.99 21.43 -13.23
CA PHE A 496 -16.98 22.45 -13.50
C PHE A 496 -16.72 22.54 -15.01
N ALA A 497 -17.00 23.70 -15.59
CA ALA A 497 -16.69 24.01 -16.98
C ALA A 497 -15.46 24.94 -17.01
N PRO A 498 -14.27 24.45 -17.43
CA PRO A 498 -13.09 25.29 -17.60
C PRO A 498 -13.31 26.36 -18.67
N ASP A 499 -12.69 27.52 -18.49
CA ASP A 499 -12.61 28.56 -19.51
C ASP A 499 -11.79 28.05 -20.72
N GLY A 500 -12.16 28.52 -21.91
CA GLY A 500 -11.60 28.10 -23.20
C GLY A 500 -10.13 28.45 -23.42
#